data_AF-A0A842VFA5-F1
#
_entry.id   AF-A0A842VFA5-F1
#
_cell.length_a   1.000
_cell.length_b   1.000
_cell.length_c   1.000
_cell.angle_alpha   90.00
_cell.angle_beta   90.00
_cell.angle_gamma   90.00
#
_symmetry.space_group_name_H-M   'P 1'
#
loop_
_entity.id
_entity.type
_entity.pdbx_description
1 polymer ?
#
loop_
_entity_poly.entity_id
_entity_poly.type
_entity_poly.pdbx_seq_one_letter_code
_entity_poly.pdbx_strand_id
1 'polypeptide(L)'
;MENITTSLDKWIKAPPAPAKNTYVFVDAQDLNLILSDRERVLDFKRLRVFLEEIYGKFVSPVLYLAGYEEAFVPRKNYLRQERTIKKLERLGFEVKRCVKYGTSSGEVIKKGSETSLAIDLYHYAHPSLDAYDKAVVLCGDGRKYERLTTSLREGYDKHIIVLSLSDLYESNYEEYETFIDKTSVPCSECAGSFSIPGANESDKSLYFESICAQLFSDRAKARRKSFSRNCLKASIYVDYGNVHHSFQDFKRRNPKFKGVSEAEFFTRLREKAERGNNLTRSVLWMGVPKVKISELKSMRRKKEALKKELERAGYEVNFLYHEVLYQKGIKERGVDLSIAVDAIRDALSDKSEKIILVSGDADFVPVVRKLSALQKQVEVWSFVKPILNSPLSPFLAYELSKSDREIFNSLKPLEKIIN
;
A
#
# COMPACT_ATOMS: atom_id res chain seq x y z
N MET A 1 16.28 0.06 31.33
CA MET A 1 15.72 -0.23 30.00
C MET A 1 16.19 -1.62 29.58
N GLU A 2 15.26 -2.57 29.46
CA GLU A 2 15.54 -3.94 29.06
C GLU A 2 15.60 -4.04 27.52
N ASN A 3 16.64 -4.67 26.98
CA ASN A 3 16.87 -4.76 25.53
C ASN A 3 16.19 -6.01 24.96
N ILE A 4 15.33 -5.87 23.94
CA ILE A 4 14.46 -6.94 23.42
C ILE A 4 15.22 -8.06 22.70
N THR A 5 16.44 -7.81 22.26
CA THR A 5 17.16 -8.79 21.43
C THR A 5 17.39 -10.13 22.12
N THR A 6 17.50 -10.16 23.45
CA THR A 6 17.64 -11.41 24.22
C THR A 6 16.40 -12.32 24.12
N SER A 7 15.23 -11.78 23.74
CA SER A 7 14.00 -12.55 23.52
C SER A 7 13.87 -13.10 22.10
N LEU A 8 14.64 -12.58 21.13
CA LEU A 8 14.61 -13.01 19.74
C LEU A 8 15.29 -14.38 19.53
N ASP A 9 16.30 -14.71 20.33
CA ASP A 9 17.03 -15.99 20.26
C ASP A 9 16.14 -17.22 20.52
N LYS A 10 15.01 -17.03 21.22
CA LYS A 10 14.03 -18.09 21.49
C LYS A 10 13.07 -18.40 20.32
N TRP A 11 13.06 -17.58 19.26
CA TRP A 11 12.03 -17.67 18.21
C TRP A 11 12.24 -18.80 17.21
N ILE A 12 13.46 -19.23 17.00
CA ILE A 12 13.80 -19.95 15.76
C ILE A 12 14.19 -21.37 16.14
N LYS A 13 13.18 -22.26 16.14
CA LYS A 13 13.37 -23.70 16.38
C LYS A 13 14.27 -24.36 15.31
N ALA A 14 14.35 -23.77 14.12
CA ALA A 14 15.44 -23.95 13.15
C ALA A 14 15.30 -22.84 12.09
N PRO A 15 16.35 -22.09 11.75
CA PRO A 15 16.26 -21.12 10.66
C PRO A 15 16.06 -21.89 9.35
N PRO A 16 15.11 -21.51 8.49
CA PRO A 16 14.99 -22.14 7.18
C PRO A 16 16.30 -21.98 6.41
N ALA A 17 16.64 -22.95 5.57
CA ALA A 17 17.87 -22.90 4.77
C ALA A 17 18.02 -21.52 4.09
N PRO A 18 19.24 -20.95 4.07
CA PRO A 18 19.49 -19.63 3.52
C PRO A 18 19.06 -19.61 2.05
N ALA A 19 18.16 -18.69 1.70
CA ALA A 19 17.81 -18.45 0.31
C ALA A 19 18.88 -17.56 -0.31
N LYS A 20 19.13 -17.74 -1.62
CA LYS A 20 20.20 -17.04 -2.34
C LYS A 20 20.05 -15.52 -2.23
N ASN A 21 18.82 -15.01 -2.33
CA ASN A 21 18.51 -13.60 -2.17
C ASN A 21 17.42 -13.40 -1.09
N THR A 22 17.82 -12.93 0.10
CA THR A 22 16.88 -12.60 1.19
C THR A 22 16.84 -11.10 1.44
N TYR A 23 15.66 -10.50 1.35
CA TYR A 23 15.42 -9.10 1.70
C TYR A 23 14.71 -9.01 3.05
N VAL A 24 15.05 -8.00 3.85
CA VAL A 24 14.35 -7.73 5.12
C VAL A 24 13.78 -6.33 5.08
N PHE A 25 12.45 -6.22 5.08
CA PHE A 25 11.71 -4.96 5.09
C PHE A 25 11.32 -4.65 6.53
N VAL A 26 11.80 -3.54 7.07
CA VAL A 26 11.59 -3.17 8.46
C VAL A 26 10.67 -1.94 8.54
N ASP A 27 9.46 -2.11 9.05
CA ASP A 27 8.57 -0.99 9.39
C ASP A 27 8.99 -0.38 10.73
N ALA A 28 10.04 0.45 10.68
CA ALA A 28 10.63 1.05 11.88
C ALA A 28 9.65 1.93 12.63
N GLN A 29 8.69 2.56 11.95
CA GLN A 29 7.71 3.41 12.60
C GLN A 29 6.79 2.57 13.49
N ASP A 30 6.25 1.49 12.95
CA ASP A 30 5.34 0.62 13.68
C ASP A 30 6.03 -0.09 14.84
N LEU A 31 7.25 -0.60 14.62
CA LEU A 31 8.09 -1.15 15.70
C LEU A 31 8.31 -0.11 16.80
N ASN A 32 8.76 1.09 16.45
CA ASN A 32 9.02 2.14 17.45
C ASN A 32 7.76 2.52 18.23
N LEU A 33 6.58 2.54 17.62
CA LEU A 33 5.33 2.84 18.31
C LEU A 33 5.02 1.78 19.38
N ILE A 34 5.10 0.49 19.02
CA ILE A 34 4.85 -0.60 19.97
C ILE A 34 5.89 -0.62 21.10
N LEU A 35 7.15 -0.35 20.77
CA LEU A 35 8.23 -0.31 21.74
C LEU A 35 8.11 0.88 22.70
N SER A 36 7.71 2.04 22.18
CA SER A 36 7.53 3.25 22.98
C SER A 36 6.40 3.10 23.99
N ASP A 37 5.29 2.45 23.60
CA ASP A 37 4.18 2.09 24.51
C ASP A 37 4.63 1.20 25.69
N ARG A 38 5.85 0.65 25.63
CA ARG A 38 6.44 -0.24 26.64
C ARG A 38 7.74 0.30 27.24
N GLU A 39 8.05 1.58 27.01
CA GLU A 39 9.29 2.21 27.49
C GLU A 39 10.57 1.49 27.00
N ARG A 40 10.52 0.92 25.79
CA ARG A 40 11.65 0.24 25.14
C ARG A 40 12.06 0.98 23.88
N VAL A 41 13.30 0.76 23.46
CA VAL A 41 13.89 1.36 22.26
C VAL A 41 14.50 0.27 21.38
N LEU A 42 14.31 0.38 20.07
CA LEU A 42 14.90 -0.54 19.12
C LEU A 42 16.41 -0.32 18.99
N ASP A 43 17.21 -1.35 19.28
CA ASP A 43 18.65 -1.36 19.02
C ASP A 43 18.92 -1.87 17.60
N PHE A 44 19.04 -0.96 16.65
CA PHE A 44 19.27 -1.29 15.25
C PHE A 44 20.60 -2.04 14.99
N LYS A 45 21.62 -1.84 15.84
CA LYS A 45 22.90 -2.56 15.69
C LYS A 45 22.69 -4.03 16.02
N ARG A 46 22.04 -4.31 17.16
CA ARG A 46 21.74 -5.70 17.54
C ARG A 46 20.71 -6.33 16.60
N LEU A 47 19.72 -5.57 16.13
CA LEU A 47 18.79 -6.05 15.12
C LEU A 47 19.52 -6.48 13.85
N ARG A 48 20.50 -5.70 13.37
CA ARG A 48 21.28 -6.07 12.19
C ARG A 48 22.04 -7.38 12.40
N VAL A 49 22.75 -7.51 13.52
CA VAL A 49 23.48 -8.74 13.86
C VAL A 49 22.54 -9.94 13.89
N PHE A 50 21.40 -9.80 14.58
CA PHE A 50 20.37 -10.85 14.62
C PHE A 50 19.88 -11.25 13.22
N LEU A 51 19.57 -10.29 12.35
CA LEU A 51 19.13 -10.59 10.99
C LEU A 51 20.19 -11.31 10.17
N GLU A 52 21.47 -10.94 10.32
CA GLU A 52 22.60 -11.60 9.66
C GLU A 52 22.84 -13.02 10.19
N GLU A 53 22.67 -13.25 11.50
CA GLU A 53 22.81 -14.57 12.12
C GLU A 53 21.72 -15.54 11.63
N ILE A 54 20.47 -15.06 11.54
CA ILE A 54 19.32 -15.89 11.19
C ILE A 54 19.21 -16.15 9.68
N TYR A 55 19.41 -15.10 8.87
CA TYR A 55 19.15 -15.16 7.43
C TYR A 55 20.42 -15.11 6.58
N GLY A 56 21.60 -15.02 7.22
CA GLY A 56 22.90 -15.01 6.57
C GLY A 56 23.42 -13.60 6.25
N LYS A 57 24.71 -13.52 5.85
CA LYS A 57 25.40 -12.25 5.59
C LYS A 57 24.91 -11.48 4.35
N PHE A 58 24.16 -12.12 3.46
CA PHE A 58 23.65 -11.52 2.21
C PHE A 58 22.27 -10.86 2.34
N VAL A 59 21.83 -10.61 3.57
CA VAL A 59 20.59 -9.89 3.83
C VAL A 59 20.75 -8.43 3.42
N SER A 60 19.89 -7.97 2.52
CA SER A 60 19.70 -6.54 2.22
C SER A 60 18.55 -5.99 3.07
N PRO A 61 18.84 -5.25 4.17
CA PRO A 61 17.79 -4.78 5.06
C PRO A 61 17.32 -3.39 4.58
N VAL A 62 16.08 -3.34 4.10
CA VAL A 62 15.41 -2.12 3.70
C VAL A 62 14.59 -1.60 4.87
N LEU A 63 14.97 -0.43 5.36
CA LEU A 63 14.38 0.19 6.54
C LEU A 63 13.43 1.32 6.14
N TYR A 64 12.14 1.16 6.44
CA TYR A 64 11.13 2.19 6.23
C TYR A 64 11.06 3.06 7.48
N LEU A 65 11.60 4.27 7.36
CA LEU A 65 11.61 5.25 8.44
C LEU A 65 10.73 6.43 8.07
N ALA A 66 9.83 6.78 9.00
CA ALA A 66 9.00 7.97 8.87
C ALA A 66 9.85 9.24 8.94
N GLY A 67 10.10 9.82 7.76
CA GLY A 67 10.82 11.06 7.51
C GLY A 67 9.99 12.30 7.83
N TYR A 68 10.67 13.41 8.03
CA TYR A 68 10.11 14.74 7.83
C TYR A 68 10.80 15.34 6.61
N GLU A 69 10.03 16.01 5.76
CA GLU A 69 10.63 16.91 4.77
C GLU A 69 11.07 18.19 5.48
N GLU A 70 12.25 18.71 5.12
CA GLU A 70 12.83 19.89 5.77
C GLU A 70 11.87 21.09 5.77
N ALA A 71 11.07 21.23 4.72
CA ALA A 71 10.09 22.30 4.56
C ALA A 71 8.97 22.31 5.62
N PHE A 72 8.72 21.18 6.30
CA PHE A 72 7.55 21.03 7.18
C PHE A 72 7.89 20.85 8.67
N VAL A 73 9.18 20.89 9.04
CA VAL A 73 9.58 20.78 10.45
C VAL A 73 10.67 21.76 10.83
N PRO A 74 10.78 22.11 12.13
CA PRO A 74 11.93 22.85 12.61
C PRO A 74 13.23 22.17 12.18
N ARG A 75 14.16 22.94 11.59
CA ARG A 75 15.44 22.46 11.05
C ARG A 75 16.21 21.55 12.00
N LYS A 76 16.16 21.83 13.31
CA LYS A 76 16.78 21.00 14.35
C LYS A 76 16.25 19.56 14.37
N ASN A 77 14.95 19.36 14.16
CA ASN A 77 14.33 18.03 14.14
C ASN A 77 14.69 17.28 12.86
N TYR A 78 14.67 17.96 11.71
CA TYR A 78 15.16 17.41 10.45
C TYR A 78 16.62 16.97 10.55
N LEU A 79 17.53 17.83 11.03
CA LEU A 79 18.94 17.49 11.21
C LEU A 79 19.17 16.34 12.19
N ARG A 80 18.37 16.24 13.26
CA ARG A 80 18.42 15.09 14.19
C ARG A 80 18.06 13.80 13.46
N GLN A 81 17.03 13.83 12.63
CA GLN A 81 16.64 12.67 11.83
C GLN A 81 17.70 12.30 10.80
N GLU A 82 18.28 13.26 10.08
CA GLU A 82 19.37 13.01 9.12
C GLU A 82 20.57 12.33 9.78
N ARG A 83 20.92 12.72 11.01
CA ARG A 83 21.98 12.03 11.77
C ARG A 83 21.62 10.59 12.07
N THR A 84 20.35 10.32 12.43
CA THR A 84 19.86 8.96 12.65
C THR A 84 19.90 8.13 11.37
N ILE A 85 19.44 8.68 10.25
CA ILE A 85 19.48 8.02 8.93
C ILE A 85 20.92 7.64 8.57
N LYS A 86 21.85 8.59 8.63
CA LYS A 86 23.28 8.33 8.37
C LYS A 86 23.87 7.27 9.29
N LYS A 87 23.44 7.22 10.55
CA LYS A 87 23.87 6.17 11.49
C LYS A 87 23.35 4.80 11.06
N LEU A 88 22.12 4.70 10.57
CA LEU A 88 21.50 3.47 10.10
C LEU A 88 22.14 2.99 8.79
N GLU A 89 22.42 3.91 7.86
CA GLU A 89 23.14 3.61 6.62
C GLU A 89 24.55 3.04 6.90
N ARG A 90 25.27 3.61 7.88
CA ARG A 90 26.56 3.05 8.35
C ARG A 90 26.46 1.67 8.99
N LEU A 91 25.27 1.26 9.42
CA LEU A 91 25.00 -0.09 9.92
C LEU A 91 24.56 -1.05 8.79
N GLY A 92 24.56 -0.60 7.54
CA GLY A 92 24.20 -1.40 6.37
C GLY A 92 22.71 -1.39 6.03
N PHE A 93 21.90 -0.49 6.61
CA PHE A 93 20.49 -0.34 6.23
C PHE A 93 20.33 0.54 4.99
N GLU A 94 19.53 0.08 4.03
CA GLU A 94 18.96 0.94 3.00
C GLU A 94 17.77 1.69 3.59
N VAL A 95 17.89 2.99 3.85
CA VAL A 95 16.83 3.75 4.54
C VAL A 95 15.89 4.42 3.55
N LYS A 96 14.65 3.93 3.48
CA LYS A 96 13.55 4.55 2.72
C LYS A 96 12.82 5.58 3.59
N ARG A 97 12.81 6.83 3.11
CA ARG A 97 12.14 7.94 3.78
C ARG A 97 10.66 7.95 3.42
N CYS A 98 9.81 7.80 4.41
CA CYS A 98 8.37 8.00 4.24
C CYS A 98 8.07 9.47 4.54
N VAL A 99 7.74 10.24 3.50
CA VAL A 99 7.49 11.68 3.63
C VAL A 99 6.23 11.93 4.46
N LYS A 100 6.33 12.84 5.43
CA LYS A 100 5.16 13.43 6.09
C LYS A 100 4.81 14.74 5.40
N TYR A 101 3.53 14.92 5.09
CA TYR A 101 3.03 16.13 4.45
C TYR A 101 2.42 17.06 5.50
N GLY A 102 2.76 18.35 5.43
CA GLY A 102 2.04 19.38 6.18
C GLY A 102 0.76 19.76 5.45
N THR A 103 -0.34 19.94 6.18
CA THR A 103 -1.54 20.62 5.66
C THR A 103 -1.30 22.13 5.60
N SER A 104 -2.18 22.83 4.88
CA SER A 104 -2.26 24.29 4.94
C SER A 104 -2.57 24.84 6.33
N SER A 105 -3.12 24.03 7.25
CA SER A 105 -3.33 24.40 8.65
C SER A 105 -2.09 24.18 9.54
N GLY A 106 -0.97 23.72 8.98
CA GLY A 106 0.24 23.38 9.74
C GLY A 106 0.15 22.03 10.45
N GLU A 107 -0.93 21.28 10.25
CA GLU A 107 -1.07 19.94 10.79
C GLU A 107 -0.21 18.96 9.99
N VAL A 108 0.64 18.20 10.67
CA VAL A 108 1.45 17.17 10.02
C VAL A 108 0.58 15.93 9.84
N ILE A 109 0.12 15.66 8.62
CA ILE A 109 -0.53 14.40 8.31
C ILE A 109 0.55 13.31 8.33
N LYS A 110 0.40 12.43 9.31
CA LYS A 110 1.21 11.21 9.44
C LYS A 110 0.54 10.09 8.64
N LYS A 111 1.27 9.52 7.68
CA LYS A 111 1.51 8.07 7.44
C LYS A 111 1.71 7.80 5.94
N GLY A 112 1.92 6.52 5.60
CA GLY A 112 2.37 6.05 4.30
C GLY A 112 3.58 5.10 4.35
N SER A 113 4.12 4.76 5.53
CA SER A 113 5.21 3.78 5.63
C SER A 113 4.75 2.39 5.20
N GLU A 114 3.55 1.98 5.61
CA GLU A 114 2.94 0.71 5.26
C GLU A 114 2.73 0.61 3.75
N THR A 115 2.12 1.64 3.16
CA THR A 115 1.88 1.73 1.71
C THR A 115 3.19 1.73 0.92
N SER A 116 4.18 2.52 1.35
CA SER A 116 5.50 2.57 0.68
C SER A 116 6.23 1.23 0.75
N LEU A 117 6.18 0.57 1.91
CA LEU A 117 6.77 -0.77 2.10
C LEU A 117 6.10 -1.78 1.17
N ALA A 118 4.76 -1.80 1.10
CA ALA A 118 4.06 -2.73 0.22
C ALA A 118 4.36 -2.48 -1.27
N ILE A 119 4.44 -1.21 -1.68
CA ILE A 119 4.81 -0.86 -3.06
C ILE A 119 6.18 -1.45 -3.42
N ASP A 120 7.18 -1.24 -2.57
CA ASP A 120 8.54 -1.72 -2.84
C ASP A 120 8.63 -3.24 -2.75
N LEU A 121 7.91 -3.87 -1.80
CA LEU A 121 7.82 -5.32 -1.71
C LEU A 121 7.28 -5.91 -3.03
N TYR A 122 6.21 -5.34 -3.58
CA TYR A 122 5.68 -5.72 -4.89
C TYR A 122 6.64 -5.45 -6.04
N HIS A 123 7.27 -4.29 -6.03
CA HIS A 123 8.17 -3.90 -7.09
C HIS A 123 9.35 -4.87 -7.17
N TYR A 124 10.00 -5.13 -6.04
CA TYR A 124 11.14 -6.03 -5.94
C TYR A 124 10.77 -7.51 -6.18
N ALA A 125 9.52 -7.91 -5.91
CA ALA A 125 9.01 -9.24 -6.27
C ALA A 125 8.79 -9.45 -7.77
N HIS A 126 8.55 -8.38 -8.52
CA HIS A 126 8.13 -8.46 -9.92
C HIS A 126 9.19 -9.16 -10.80
N PRO A 127 8.82 -10.01 -11.78
CA PRO A 127 9.78 -10.81 -12.57
C PRO A 127 10.82 -9.99 -13.34
N SER A 128 10.51 -8.72 -13.64
CA SER A 128 11.49 -7.83 -14.28
C SER A 128 12.65 -7.42 -13.38
N LEU A 129 12.47 -7.52 -12.06
CA LEU A 129 13.49 -7.23 -11.05
C LEU A 129 13.97 -8.50 -10.37
N ASP A 130 13.02 -9.35 -9.97
CA ASP A 130 13.25 -10.64 -9.34
C ASP A 130 14.28 -10.57 -8.21
N ALA A 131 14.20 -9.50 -7.42
CA ALA A 131 15.31 -9.07 -6.57
C ALA A 131 15.52 -9.99 -5.36
N TYR A 132 14.51 -10.76 -4.99
CA TYR A 132 14.56 -11.69 -3.87
C TYR A 132 13.77 -12.96 -4.13
N ASP A 133 14.22 -14.08 -3.54
CA ASP A 133 13.47 -15.33 -3.45
C ASP A 133 12.63 -15.35 -2.17
N LYS A 134 13.21 -14.76 -1.12
CA LYS A 134 12.65 -14.69 0.23
C LYS A 134 12.62 -13.25 0.70
N ALA A 135 11.49 -12.82 1.27
CA ALA A 135 11.41 -11.55 1.97
C ALA A 135 10.90 -11.74 3.40
N VAL A 136 11.47 -10.99 4.33
CA VAL A 136 11.06 -10.93 5.72
C VAL A 136 10.51 -9.54 5.99
N VAL A 137 9.28 -9.44 6.48
CA VAL A 137 8.68 -8.18 6.89
C VAL A 137 8.70 -8.12 8.41
N LEU A 138 9.47 -7.21 8.98
CA LEU A 138 9.53 -6.97 10.42
C LEU A 138 8.66 -5.77 10.77
N CYS A 139 7.64 -5.98 11.60
CA CYS A 139 6.66 -4.95 11.92
C CYS A 139 6.10 -5.09 13.33
N GLY A 140 5.31 -4.10 13.73
CA GLY A 140 4.60 -4.13 15.00
C GLY A 140 3.37 -5.03 14.98
N ASP A 141 2.56 -4.93 13.92
CA ASP A 141 1.35 -5.74 13.71
C ASP A 141 1.39 -6.45 12.36
N GLY A 142 1.55 -7.77 12.37
CA GLY A 142 1.69 -8.61 11.18
C GLY A 142 0.42 -8.73 10.35
N ARG A 143 -0.75 -8.59 10.99
CA ARG A 143 -2.06 -8.76 10.33
C ARG A 143 -2.28 -7.81 9.18
N LYS A 144 -1.70 -6.60 9.25
CA LYS A 144 -1.79 -5.61 8.17
C LYS A 144 -1.13 -6.08 6.88
N TYR A 145 -0.16 -6.99 6.95
CA TYR A 145 0.57 -7.51 5.79
C TYR A 145 0.06 -8.86 5.29
N GLU A 146 -0.93 -9.48 5.94
CA GLU A 146 -1.43 -10.81 5.57
C GLU A 146 -1.83 -10.87 4.09
N ARG A 147 -2.69 -9.94 3.66
CA ARG A 147 -3.13 -9.86 2.27
C ARG A 147 -1.99 -9.58 1.28
N LEU A 148 -1.06 -8.72 1.67
CA LEU A 148 0.15 -8.44 0.89
C LEU A 148 0.94 -9.74 0.67
N THR A 149 1.15 -10.51 1.73
CA THR A 149 1.90 -11.77 1.65
C THR A 149 1.19 -12.84 0.81
N THR A 150 -0.12 -13.00 0.97
CA THR A 150 -0.93 -13.93 0.16
C THR A 150 -0.83 -13.59 -1.30
N SER A 151 -1.05 -12.33 -1.68
CA SER A 151 -1.04 -11.94 -3.08
C SER A 151 0.37 -11.96 -3.71
N LEU A 152 1.44 -11.84 -2.91
CA LEU A 152 2.82 -12.04 -3.40
C LEU A 152 3.17 -13.52 -3.60
N ARG A 153 2.71 -14.40 -2.70
CA ARG A 153 2.88 -15.86 -2.85
C ARG A 153 2.15 -16.36 -4.08
N GLU A 154 0.88 -15.97 -4.25
CA GLU A 154 0.04 -16.38 -5.38
C GLU A 154 0.50 -15.76 -6.71
N GLY A 155 0.98 -14.52 -6.69
CA GLY A 155 1.31 -13.78 -7.92
C GLY A 155 2.72 -13.99 -8.44
N TYR A 156 3.69 -14.27 -7.56
CA TYR A 156 5.12 -14.26 -7.91
C TYR A 156 5.93 -15.42 -7.31
N ASP A 157 5.26 -16.40 -6.68
CA ASP A 157 5.92 -17.55 -6.02
C ASP A 157 7.03 -17.15 -5.03
N LYS A 158 6.77 -16.07 -4.26
CA LYS A 158 7.74 -15.54 -3.30
C LYS A 158 7.51 -16.08 -1.90
N HIS A 159 8.59 -16.48 -1.23
CA HIS A 159 8.52 -16.87 0.17
C HIS A 159 8.56 -15.63 1.08
N ILE A 160 7.40 -15.20 1.54
CA ILE A 160 7.28 -14.06 2.46
C ILE A 160 7.10 -14.55 3.91
N ILE A 161 7.92 -14.04 4.82
CA ILE A 161 7.83 -14.27 6.27
C ILE A 161 7.45 -12.94 6.93
N VAL A 162 6.44 -12.93 7.81
CA VAL A 162 6.08 -11.74 8.59
C VAL A 162 6.46 -12.00 10.05
N LEU A 163 7.34 -11.16 10.59
CA LEU A 163 7.73 -11.17 11.99
C LEU A 163 7.06 -9.97 12.68
N SER A 164 6.05 -10.28 13.50
CA SER A 164 5.29 -9.27 14.22
C SER A 164 5.69 -9.21 15.70
N LEU A 165 5.91 -8.01 16.23
CA LEU A 165 6.07 -7.84 17.68
C LEU A 165 4.77 -8.12 18.45
N SER A 166 3.59 -7.88 17.88
CA SER A 166 2.32 -8.20 18.57
C SER A 166 2.22 -9.68 18.89
N ASP A 167 2.53 -10.51 17.89
CA ASP A 167 2.33 -11.96 17.94
C ASP A 167 3.24 -12.57 19.01
N LEU A 168 4.42 -11.97 19.20
CA LEU A 168 5.30 -12.35 20.30
C LEU A 168 4.75 -12.12 21.69
N TYR A 169 4.12 -10.97 21.85
CA TYR A 169 3.70 -10.54 23.17
C TYR A 169 2.42 -11.27 23.56
N GLU A 170 1.58 -11.60 22.58
CA GLU A 170 0.41 -12.45 22.76
C GLU A 170 0.84 -13.89 23.08
N SER A 171 1.90 -14.41 22.46
CA SER A 171 2.38 -15.78 22.69
C SER A 171 3.11 -16.03 24.02
N ASN A 172 3.37 -15.00 24.83
CA ASN A 172 4.06 -15.12 26.14
C ASN A 172 3.09 -15.01 27.33
N TYR A 173 1.76 -15.03 27.11
CA TYR A 173 0.80 -14.81 28.19
C TYR A 173 0.17 -16.07 28.79
N GLU A 174 0.25 -17.24 28.14
CA GLU A 174 -0.03 -18.57 28.70
C GLU A 174 0.22 -19.59 27.56
N GLU A 175 0.72 -20.78 27.89
CA GLU A 175 1.12 -21.86 26.95
C GLU A 175 0.16 -22.11 25.77
N TYR A 176 0.67 -22.48 24.58
CA TYR A 176 0.14 -23.48 23.62
C TYR A 176 1.08 -23.47 22.38
N GLU A 177 1.82 -24.53 22.05
CA GLU A 177 1.40 -25.77 21.37
C GLU A 177 0.46 -25.59 20.17
N THR A 178 0.91 -26.14 19.03
CA THR A 178 0.25 -26.24 17.71
C THR A 178 0.05 -24.96 16.89
N PHE A 179 1.11 -24.54 16.17
CA PHE A 179 0.94 -24.13 14.78
C PHE A 179 2.23 -24.31 13.96
N ILE A 180 2.06 -24.63 12.67
CA ILE A 180 3.04 -24.84 11.60
C ILE A 180 3.54 -26.29 11.47
N ASP A 181 2.76 -27.12 10.74
CA ASP A 181 3.27 -27.74 9.53
C ASP A 181 2.12 -28.15 8.59
N LYS A 182 2.35 -28.01 7.28
CA LYS A 182 1.61 -28.49 6.09
C LYS A 182 1.60 -27.41 5.01
N THR A 183 2.72 -27.33 4.28
CA THR A 183 2.75 -27.38 2.81
C THR A 183 4.21 -27.43 2.36
N SER A 184 4.81 -28.61 2.43
CA SER A 184 6.03 -28.92 1.69
C SER A 184 5.65 -29.73 0.46
N VAL A 185 5.71 -29.11 -0.72
CA VAL A 185 5.83 -29.83 -2.00
C VAL A 185 7.32 -29.90 -2.33
N PRO A 186 7.92 -31.08 -2.54
CA PRO A 186 9.31 -31.16 -2.95
C PRO A 186 9.42 -30.88 -4.45
N CYS A 187 10.08 -29.78 -4.83
CA CYS A 187 10.56 -29.59 -6.19
C CYS A 187 12.00 -30.08 -6.25
N SER A 188 12.19 -31.28 -6.80
CA SER A 188 13.49 -31.79 -7.21
C SER A 188 13.82 -31.27 -8.60
N GLU A 189 15.07 -30.83 -8.77
CA GLU A 189 15.74 -30.49 -10.03
C GLU A 189 15.52 -29.09 -10.58
N CYS A 190 16.58 -28.27 -10.53
CA CYS A 190 16.98 -27.26 -11.52
C CYS A 190 18.31 -26.61 -11.07
N ALA A 191 19.43 -27.28 -11.30
CA ALA A 191 20.76 -26.67 -11.21
C ALA A 191 21.20 -26.24 -12.62
N GLY A 192 21.16 -24.94 -12.89
CA GLY A 192 21.76 -24.31 -14.06
C GLY A 192 22.55 -23.08 -13.63
N SER A 193 23.87 -23.19 -13.65
CA SER A 193 24.80 -22.10 -13.34
C SER A 193 24.86 -21.10 -14.50
N PHE A 194 24.62 -19.82 -14.23
CA PHE A 194 25.00 -18.72 -15.11
C PHE A 194 26.04 -17.85 -14.39
N SER A 195 27.25 -17.79 -14.94
CA SER A 195 28.29 -16.86 -14.53
C SER A 195 28.46 -15.80 -15.62
N ILE A 196 28.47 -14.53 -15.23
CA ILE A 196 28.92 -13.43 -16.08
C ILE A 196 30.26 -12.96 -15.51
N PRO A 197 31.40 -13.19 -16.19
CA PRO A 197 32.69 -12.69 -15.72
C PRO A 197 32.87 -11.22 -16.09
N GLY A 198 33.36 -10.41 -15.15
CA GLY A 198 34.17 -9.23 -15.47
C GLY A 198 33.54 -7.83 -15.44
N ALA A 199 32.36 -7.62 -14.86
CA ALA A 199 31.81 -6.27 -14.67
C ALA A 199 31.91 -5.81 -13.21
N ASN A 200 32.52 -4.65 -12.99
CA ASN A 200 32.65 -4.01 -11.69
C ASN A 200 31.24 -3.56 -11.20
N GLU A 201 31.00 -3.51 -9.89
CA GLU A 201 29.66 -3.19 -9.34
C GLU A 201 29.07 -1.86 -9.83
N SER A 202 29.91 -0.86 -10.13
CA SER A 202 29.50 0.41 -10.74
C SER A 202 28.89 0.24 -12.13
N ASP A 203 29.39 -0.73 -12.90
CA ASP A 203 29.01 -0.95 -14.29
C ASP A 203 27.70 -1.72 -14.38
N LYS A 204 27.39 -2.54 -13.37
CA LYS A 204 26.11 -3.25 -13.28
C LYS A 204 24.94 -2.29 -13.03
N SER A 205 25.14 -1.25 -12.21
CA SER A 205 24.11 -0.23 -11.96
C SER A 205 23.84 0.60 -13.22
N LEU A 206 24.88 1.05 -13.92
CA LEU A 206 24.76 1.83 -15.15
C LEU A 206 24.19 1.02 -16.32
N TYR A 207 24.57 -0.26 -16.43
CA TYR A 207 24.04 -1.16 -17.45
C TYR A 207 22.54 -1.43 -17.24
N PHE A 208 22.15 -1.64 -15.98
CA PHE A 208 20.75 -1.82 -15.59
C PHE A 208 19.90 -0.57 -15.89
N GLU A 209 20.41 0.62 -15.55
CA GLU A 209 19.74 1.89 -15.88
C GLU A 209 19.60 2.10 -17.40
N SER A 210 20.61 1.71 -18.21
CA SER A 210 20.56 1.85 -19.67
C SER A 210 19.57 0.89 -20.35
N ILE A 211 19.49 -0.37 -19.88
CA ILE A 211 18.53 -1.36 -20.41
C ILE A 211 17.10 -0.95 -20.05
N CYS A 212 16.88 -0.50 -18.81
CA CYS A 212 15.62 0.08 -18.41
C CYS A 212 15.26 1.26 -19.33
N ALA A 213 16.15 2.24 -19.48
CA ALA A 213 15.90 3.41 -20.33
C ALA A 213 15.58 3.05 -21.79
N GLN A 214 16.28 2.08 -22.37
CA GLN A 214 16.07 1.62 -23.75
C GLN A 214 14.72 0.88 -23.91
N LEU A 215 14.41 -0.08 -23.03
CA LEU A 215 13.13 -0.79 -23.04
C LEU A 215 11.94 0.14 -22.81
N PHE A 216 12.12 1.18 -21.98
CA PHE A 216 11.10 2.20 -21.74
C PHE A 216 10.96 3.19 -22.92
N SER A 217 12.05 3.54 -23.61
CA SER A 217 12.04 4.41 -24.81
C SER A 217 11.33 3.77 -25.99
N ASP A 218 11.57 2.49 -26.24
CA ASP A 218 10.97 1.77 -27.36
C ASP A 218 9.47 1.55 -27.16
N ARG A 219 9.02 1.32 -25.91
CA ARG A 219 7.59 1.32 -25.55
C ARG A 219 6.94 2.70 -25.71
N ALA A 220 7.62 3.78 -25.35
CA ALA A 220 7.12 5.13 -25.53
C ALA A 220 6.97 5.52 -27.01
N LYS A 221 7.89 5.06 -27.88
CA LYS A 221 7.81 5.27 -29.34
C LYS A 221 6.68 4.47 -29.99
N ALA A 222 6.45 3.22 -29.56
CA ALA A 222 5.33 2.41 -30.03
C ALA A 222 3.97 3.06 -29.70
N ARG A 223 3.84 3.68 -28.51
CA ARG A 223 2.62 4.37 -28.06
C ARG A 223 2.29 5.65 -28.83
N ARG A 224 3.29 6.38 -29.34
CA ARG A 224 3.06 7.62 -30.11
C ARG A 224 2.44 7.38 -31.48
N LYS A 225 2.54 6.18 -32.05
CA LYS A 225 2.03 5.87 -33.41
C LYS A 225 0.54 5.48 -33.47
N SER A 226 -0.16 5.28 -32.34
CA SER A 226 -1.55 4.75 -32.33
C SER A 226 -2.60 5.72 -31.76
N PHE A 227 -2.34 7.02 -31.73
CA PHE A 227 -3.20 8.03 -31.10
C PHE A 227 -4.43 8.44 -31.94
N SER A 228 -5.04 7.50 -32.68
CA SER A 228 -6.36 7.70 -33.29
C SER A 228 -7.44 7.15 -32.33
N ARG A 229 -8.08 8.04 -31.55
CA ARG A 229 -9.31 7.81 -30.74
C ARG A 229 -9.40 6.51 -29.91
N ASN A 230 -8.29 5.89 -29.51
CA ASN A 230 -8.33 4.68 -28.68
C ASN A 230 -8.66 5.06 -27.22
N CYS A 231 -9.79 4.59 -26.73
CA CYS A 231 -10.13 4.64 -25.31
C CYS A 231 -9.05 3.90 -24.51
N LEU A 232 -8.41 4.58 -23.57
CA LEU A 232 -7.35 3.99 -22.73
C LEU A 232 -7.91 2.86 -21.89
N LYS A 233 -7.16 1.76 -21.73
CA LYS A 233 -7.50 0.75 -20.72
C LYS A 233 -7.35 1.36 -19.34
N ALA A 234 -8.45 1.50 -18.60
CA ALA A 234 -8.45 2.13 -17.29
C ALA A 234 -8.90 1.17 -16.20
N SER A 235 -8.38 1.34 -14.99
CA SER A 235 -8.95 0.74 -13.79
C SER A 235 -9.27 1.81 -12.75
N ILE A 236 -10.39 1.66 -12.05
CA ILE A 236 -10.78 2.55 -10.95
C ILE A 236 -10.67 1.81 -9.61
N TYR A 237 -10.07 2.47 -8.62
CA TYR A 237 -9.95 1.99 -7.26
C TYR A 237 -10.55 2.99 -6.30
N VAL A 238 -11.53 2.55 -5.52
CA VAL A 238 -12.32 3.40 -4.66
C VAL A 238 -12.09 3.05 -3.20
N ASP A 239 -11.66 4.05 -2.44
CA ASP A 239 -11.66 4.04 -0.99
C ASP A 239 -13.06 4.42 -0.50
N TYR A 240 -13.88 3.41 -0.21
CA TYR A 240 -15.27 3.64 0.16
C TYR A 240 -15.39 4.46 1.44
N GLY A 241 -14.55 4.23 2.44
CA GLY A 241 -14.64 4.93 3.73
C GLY A 241 -14.45 6.43 3.54
N ASN A 242 -13.38 6.82 2.86
CA ASN A 242 -13.08 8.22 2.57
C ASN A 242 -14.16 8.89 1.71
N VAL A 243 -14.61 8.20 0.66
CA VAL A 243 -15.64 8.70 -0.25
C VAL A 243 -17.00 8.83 0.43
N HIS A 244 -17.39 7.83 1.23
CA HIS A 244 -18.65 7.82 1.97
C HIS A 244 -18.76 9.03 2.90
N HIS A 245 -17.77 9.21 3.79
CA HIS A 245 -17.78 10.32 4.75
C HIS A 245 -17.83 11.67 4.05
N SER A 246 -17.02 11.83 3.01
CA SER A 246 -17.01 13.05 2.20
C SER A 246 -18.34 13.32 1.50
N PHE A 247 -18.97 12.27 0.96
CA PHE A 247 -20.26 12.36 0.30
C PHE A 247 -21.40 12.70 1.27
N GLN A 248 -21.41 12.11 2.48
CA GLN A 248 -22.40 12.47 3.51
C GLN A 248 -22.28 13.94 3.93
N ASP A 249 -21.05 14.42 4.11
CA ASP A 249 -20.78 15.83 4.41
C ASP A 249 -21.21 16.75 3.27
N PHE A 250 -20.97 16.33 2.02
CA PHE A 250 -21.43 17.04 0.84
C PHE A 250 -22.97 17.12 0.79
N LYS A 251 -23.69 16.00 1.04
CA LYS A 251 -25.16 15.97 1.12
C LYS A 251 -25.69 16.90 2.20
N ARG A 252 -25.05 16.93 3.37
CA ARG A 252 -25.42 17.82 4.47
C ARG A 252 -25.33 19.30 4.08
N ARG A 253 -24.28 19.68 3.34
CA ARG A 253 -24.06 21.05 2.86
C ARG A 253 -24.86 21.41 1.60
N ASN A 254 -25.42 20.43 0.90
CA ASN A 254 -26.12 20.63 -0.38
C ASN A 254 -27.47 19.87 -0.38
N PRO A 255 -28.55 20.47 0.15
CA PRO A 255 -29.84 19.80 0.36
C PRO A 255 -30.44 19.14 -0.90
N LYS A 256 -30.15 19.67 -2.10
CA LYS A 256 -30.60 19.10 -3.37
C LYS A 256 -30.12 17.65 -3.62
N PHE A 257 -29.08 17.20 -2.92
CA PHE A 257 -28.59 15.82 -3.03
C PHE A 257 -29.04 14.92 -1.88
N LYS A 258 -29.92 15.38 -0.97
CA LYS A 258 -30.41 14.56 0.15
C LYS A 258 -31.07 13.25 -0.32
N GLY A 259 -31.78 13.29 -1.46
CA GLY A 259 -32.47 12.13 -2.05
C GLY A 259 -31.56 11.17 -2.82
N VAL A 260 -30.31 11.53 -3.09
CA VAL A 260 -29.37 10.68 -3.85
C VAL A 260 -28.89 9.55 -2.98
N SER A 261 -29.14 8.32 -3.41
CA SER A 261 -28.65 7.14 -2.70
C SER A 261 -27.14 6.99 -2.88
N GLU A 262 -26.51 6.24 -1.98
CA GLU A 262 -25.08 5.97 -2.09
C GLU A 262 -24.75 5.12 -3.31
N ALA A 263 -25.54 4.08 -3.58
CA ALA A 263 -25.40 3.26 -4.78
C ALA A 263 -25.52 4.10 -6.05
N GLU A 264 -26.49 5.01 -6.12
CA GLU A 264 -26.66 5.91 -7.26
C GLU A 264 -25.44 6.82 -7.49
N PHE A 265 -24.86 7.35 -6.42
CA PHE A 265 -23.63 8.13 -6.51
C PHE A 265 -22.47 7.30 -7.09
N PHE A 266 -22.25 6.08 -6.59
CA PHE A 266 -21.18 5.20 -7.08
C PHE A 266 -21.40 4.71 -8.51
N THR A 267 -22.65 4.46 -8.93
CA THR A 267 -22.98 4.16 -10.33
C THR A 267 -22.50 5.28 -11.25
N ARG A 268 -22.84 6.53 -10.92
CA ARG A 268 -22.47 7.71 -11.73
C ARG A 268 -20.97 7.98 -11.71
N LEU A 269 -20.32 7.71 -10.58
CA LEU A 269 -18.86 7.78 -10.46
C LEU A 269 -18.20 6.80 -11.44
N ARG A 270 -18.68 5.56 -11.53
CA ARG A 270 -18.19 4.56 -12.49
C ARG A 270 -18.48 4.96 -13.93
N GLU A 271 -19.69 5.42 -14.22
CA GLU A 271 -20.05 5.92 -15.56
C GLU A 271 -19.13 7.07 -16.00
N LYS A 272 -18.77 7.99 -15.09
CA LYS A 272 -17.77 9.03 -15.39
C LYS A 272 -16.42 8.42 -15.74
N ALA A 273 -16.00 7.36 -15.04
CA ALA A 273 -14.73 6.69 -15.31
C ALA A 273 -14.72 5.95 -16.64
N GLU A 274 -15.88 5.48 -17.12
CA GLU A 274 -16.04 4.86 -18.43
C GLU A 274 -16.01 5.88 -19.59
N ARG A 275 -16.35 7.14 -19.36
CA ARG A 275 -16.36 8.15 -20.43
C ARG A 275 -14.95 8.39 -20.97
N GLY A 276 -14.73 7.94 -22.21
CA GLY A 276 -13.45 8.06 -22.89
C GLY A 276 -12.39 7.03 -22.48
N ASN A 277 -12.76 6.03 -21.65
CA ASN A 277 -11.88 4.96 -21.24
C ASN A 277 -12.52 3.59 -21.47
N ASN A 278 -11.72 2.57 -21.72
CA ASN A 278 -12.12 1.18 -21.67
C ASN A 278 -11.88 0.70 -20.23
N LEU A 279 -12.90 0.78 -19.38
CA LEU A 279 -12.78 0.46 -17.95
C LEU A 279 -12.64 -1.06 -17.78
N THR A 280 -11.41 -1.54 -17.60
CA THR A 280 -11.07 -2.96 -17.48
C THR A 280 -11.36 -3.52 -16.09
N ARG A 281 -11.37 -2.67 -15.06
CA ARG A 281 -11.65 -3.07 -13.67
C ARG A 281 -12.23 -1.92 -12.86
N SER A 282 -13.16 -2.22 -11.97
CA SER A 282 -13.71 -1.27 -10.99
C SER A 282 -13.71 -1.93 -9.63
N VAL A 283 -12.85 -1.48 -8.72
CA VAL A 283 -12.67 -2.09 -7.40
C VAL A 283 -13.05 -1.10 -6.32
N LEU A 284 -13.82 -1.55 -5.34
CA LEU A 284 -14.23 -0.75 -4.21
C LEU A 284 -13.86 -1.48 -2.92
N TRP A 285 -13.04 -0.84 -2.09
CA TRP A 285 -12.58 -1.38 -0.82
C TRP A 285 -13.34 -0.73 0.32
N MET A 286 -13.88 -1.56 1.22
CA MET A 286 -14.65 -1.11 2.38
C MET A 286 -14.13 -1.73 3.67
N GLY A 287 -13.74 -0.88 4.61
CA GLY A 287 -13.48 -1.26 5.99
C GLY A 287 -14.77 -1.62 6.74
N VAL A 288 -14.75 -2.74 7.47
CA VAL A 288 -15.88 -3.20 8.28
C VAL A 288 -15.38 -3.47 9.71
N PRO A 289 -15.84 -2.71 10.72
CA PRO A 289 -15.45 -2.98 12.10
C PRO A 289 -16.06 -4.30 12.61
N LYS A 290 -15.25 -5.12 13.29
CA LYS A 290 -15.71 -6.29 14.05
C LYS A 290 -16.37 -5.82 15.36
N VAL A 291 -17.68 -5.54 15.33
CA VAL A 291 -18.45 -5.18 16.54
C VAL A 291 -18.97 -6.41 17.29
N LYS A 292 -19.71 -6.22 18.40
CA LYS A 292 -20.35 -7.32 19.15
C LYS A 292 -21.39 -8.06 18.28
N ILE A 293 -21.59 -9.36 18.58
CA ILE A 293 -22.38 -10.32 17.78
C ILE A 293 -23.81 -9.85 17.44
N SER A 294 -24.48 -9.14 18.35
CA SER A 294 -25.87 -8.66 18.14
C SER A 294 -25.95 -7.52 17.13
N GLU A 295 -25.09 -6.51 17.26
CA GLU A 295 -25.01 -5.36 16.32
C GLU A 295 -24.45 -5.77 14.96
N LEU A 296 -23.57 -6.77 14.95
CA LEU A 296 -23.01 -7.40 13.75
C LEU A 296 -24.12 -7.88 12.80
N LYS A 297 -25.22 -8.48 13.28
CA LYS A 297 -26.24 -9.04 12.39
C LYS A 297 -26.96 -7.97 11.57
N SER A 298 -27.40 -6.87 12.20
CA SER A 298 -28.10 -5.78 11.51
C SER A 298 -27.17 -5.04 10.56
N MET A 299 -25.97 -4.69 11.02
CA MET A 299 -24.99 -4.01 10.17
C MET A 299 -24.53 -4.89 9.01
N ARG A 300 -24.30 -6.19 9.24
CA ARG A 300 -23.93 -7.13 8.17
C ARG A 300 -25.02 -7.23 7.11
N ARG A 301 -26.31 -7.28 7.50
CA ARG A 301 -27.42 -7.26 6.53
C ARG A 301 -27.44 -5.98 5.69
N LYS A 302 -27.28 -4.81 6.32
CA LYS A 302 -27.23 -3.52 5.61
C LYS A 302 -26.02 -3.42 4.68
N LYS A 303 -24.84 -3.83 5.16
CA LYS A 303 -23.60 -3.83 4.37
C LYS A 303 -23.67 -4.83 3.22
N GLU A 304 -24.27 -5.99 3.41
CA GLU A 304 -24.47 -6.98 2.34
C GLU A 304 -25.49 -6.50 1.30
N ALA A 305 -26.56 -5.83 1.73
CA ALA A 305 -27.50 -5.21 0.79
C ALA A 305 -26.82 -4.13 -0.06
N LEU A 306 -26.07 -3.24 0.59
CA LEU A 306 -25.26 -2.23 -0.10
C LEU A 306 -24.21 -2.86 -1.03
N LYS A 307 -23.54 -3.94 -0.59
CA LYS A 307 -22.59 -4.68 -1.41
C LYS A 307 -23.22 -5.12 -2.72
N LYS A 308 -24.39 -5.74 -2.65
CA LYS A 308 -25.13 -6.21 -3.82
C LYS A 308 -25.55 -5.07 -4.74
N GLU A 309 -25.92 -3.92 -4.19
CA GLU A 309 -26.23 -2.73 -4.99
C GLU A 309 -24.99 -2.20 -5.73
N LEU A 310 -23.84 -2.14 -5.05
CA LEU A 310 -22.57 -1.71 -5.65
C LEU A 310 -22.02 -2.73 -6.66
N GLU A 311 -22.19 -4.03 -6.42
CA GLU A 311 -21.87 -5.09 -7.38
C GLU A 311 -22.75 -4.99 -8.63
N ARG A 312 -24.06 -4.72 -8.48
CA ARG A 312 -24.95 -4.42 -9.62
C ARG A 312 -24.55 -3.14 -10.35
N ALA A 313 -23.98 -2.16 -9.66
CA ALA A 313 -23.40 -0.97 -10.26
C ALA A 313 -22.08 -1.25 -10.99
N GLY A 314 -21.57 -2.50 -10.97
CA GLY A 314 -20.39 -2.93 -11.73
C GLY A 314 -19.07 -2.82 -10.98
N TYR A 315 -19.09 -2.75 -9.64
CA TYR A 315 -17.89 -2.82 -8.80
C TYR A 315 -17.60 -4.24 -8.30
N GLU A 316 -16.32 -4.58 -8.26
CA GLU A 316 -15.78 -5.64 -7.40
C GLU A 316 -15.68 -5.08 -5.97
N VAL A 317 -16.62 -5.48 -5.11
CA VAL A 317 -16.70 -4.96 -3.73
C VAL A 317 -15.97 -5.88 -2.77
N ASN A 318 -14.88 -5.37 -2.20
CA ASN A 318 -14.04 -6.08 -1.27
C ASN A 318 -14.19 -5.53 0.16
N PHE A 319 -14.34 -6.43 1.13
CA PHE A 319 -14.42 -6.08 2.54
C PHE A 319 -13.11 -6.38 3.26
N LEU A 320 -12.70 -5.47 4.13
CA LEU A 320 -11.62 -5.71 5.08
C LEU A 320 -12.17 -5.59 6.51
N TYR A 321 -12.14 -6.69 7.26
CA TYR A 321 -12.72 -6.73 8.60
C TYR A 321 -11.68 -6.33 9.65
N HIS A 322 -11.88 -5.20 10.31
CA HIS A 322 -10.95 -4.67 11.32
C HIS A 322 -11.33 -5.09 12.72
N GLU A 323 -10.35 -5.48 13.53
CA GLU A 323 -10.58 -5.66 14.96
C GLU A 323 -10.75 -4.33 15.67
N VAL A 324 -11.78 -4.27 16.51
CA VAL A 324 -11.97 -3.16 17.44
C VAL A 324 -11.04 -3.39 18.62
N LEU A 325 -9.94 -2.64 18.68
CA LEU A 325 -9.09 -2.62 19.86
C LEU A 325 -9.81 -1.83 20.95
N TYR A 326 -10.43 -2.55 21.89
CA TYR A 326 -11.34 -2.03 22.91
C TYR A 326 -10.76 -0.91 23.80
N GLN A 327 -9.43 -0.69 23.81
CA GLN A 327 -8.79 0.29 24.70
C GLN A 327 -8.34 1.61 24.03
N LYS A 328 -8.23 1.69 22.69
CA LYS A 328 -7.76 2.91 21.98
C LYS A 328 -8.70 3.35 20.85
N GLY A 329 -9.90 2.77 20.76
CA GLY A 329 -10.89 3.04 19.71
C GLY A 329 -10.76 2.12 18.49
N ILE A 330 -11.71 2.25 17.55
CA ILE A 330 -11.68 1.51 16.29
C ILE A 330 -10.56 2.09 15.43
N LYS A 331 -9.53 1.29 15.15
CA LYS A 331 -8.50 1.65 14.18
C LYS A 331 -8.78 0.88 12.89
N GLU A 332 -9.27 1.58 11.88
CA GLU A 332 -9.31 1.07 10.51
C GLU A 332 -7.86 0.78 10.06
N ARG A 333 -7.62 -0.40 9.49
CA ARG A 333 -6.26 -0.86 9.12
C ARG A 333 -6.27 -1.60 7.79
N GLY A 334 -5.51 -1.11 6.82
CA GLY A 334 -5.13 -1.89 5.63
C GLY A 334 -6.04 -1.76 4.40
N VAL A 335 -7.07 -0.90 4.43
CA VAL A 335 -7.85 -0.55 3.23
C VAL A 335 -6.94 0.17 2.23
N ASP A 336 -6.16 1.14 2.69
CA ASP A 336 -5.21 1.88 1.85
C ASP A 336 -4.14 0.95 1.25
N LEU A 337 -3.62 0.04 2.08
CA LEU A 337 -2.69 -0.98 1.66
C LEU A 337 -3.28 -1.88 0.57
N SER A 338 -4.53 -2.29 0.76
CA SER A 338 -5.28 -3.15 -0.14
C SER A 338 -5.48 -2.51 -1.51
N ILE A 339 -5.87 -1.23 -1.53
CA ILE A 339 -6.00 -0.44 -2.76
C ILE A 339 -4.64 -0.27 -3.44
N ALA A 340 -3.61 0.09 -2.67
CA ALA A 340 -2.25 0.27 -3.19
C ALA A 340 -1.72 -0.99 -3.88
N VAL A 341 -1.87 -2.13 -3.22
CA VAL A 341 -1.46 -3.45 -3.75
C VAL A 341 -2.17 -3.75 -5.06
N ASP A 342 -3.50 -3.62 -5.11
CA ASP A 342 -4.26 -3.93 -6.33
C ASP A 342 -3.88 -2.99 -7.48
N ALA A 343 -3.76 -1.68 -7.21
CA ALA A 343 -3.39 -0.68 -8.22
C ALA A 343 -1.99 -0.91 -8.79
N ILE A 344 -1.00 -1.18 -7.93
CA ILE A 344 0.38 -1.46 -8.38
C ILE A 344 0.46 -2.77 -9.13
N ARG A 345 -0.17 -3.84 -8.64
CA ARG A 345 -0.21 -5.13 -9.32
C ARG A 345 -0.77 -5.02 -10.73
N ASP A 346 -1.88 -4.32 -10.90
CA ASP A 346 -2.53 -4.19 -12.20
C ASP A 346 -1.74 -3.26 -13.14
N ALA A 347 -1.03 -2.26 -12.59
CA ALA A 347 -0.10 -1.44 -13.35
C ALA A 347 1.12 -2.24 -13.85
N LEU A 348 1.75 -3.04 -12.98
CA LEU A 348 2.89 -3.89 -13.31
C LEU A 348 2.52 -4.97 -14.32
N SER A 349 1.32 -5.55 -14.20
CA SER A 349 0.79 -6.58 -15.11
C SER A 349 0.28 -6.02 -16.46
N ASP A 350 0.48 -4.72 -16.72
CA ASP A 350 0.00 -3.99 -17.90
C ASP A 350 -1.51 -4.17 -18.22
N LYS A 351 -2.32 -4.42 -17.18
CA LYS A 351 -3.78 -4.54 -17.31
C LYS A 351 -4.44 -3.19 -17.58
N SER A 352 -3.82 -2.11 -17.13
CA SER A 352 -4.33 -0.76 -17.32
C SER A 352 -3.22 0.23 -17.67
N GLU A 353 -3.56 1.15 -18.54
CA GLU A 353 -2.74 2.29 -18.97
C GLU A 353 -3.05 3.54 -18.14
N LYS A 354 -4.31 3.65 -17.69
CA LYS A 354 -4.79 4.66 -16.76
C LYS A 354 -5.24 4.02 -15.44
N ILE A 355 -4.89 4.64 -14.33
CA ILE A 355 -5.38 4.31 -12.99
C ILE A 355 -6.13 5.51 -12.44
N ILE A 356 -7.40 5.31 -12.08
CA ILE A 356 -8.24 6.30 -11.42
C ILE A 356 -8.31 5.90 -9.95
N LEU A 357 -7.76 6.74 -9.08
CA LEU A 357 -7.80 6.53 -7.64
C LEU A 357 -8.83 7.49 -7.03
N VAL A 358 -9.86 6.95 -6.39
CA VAL A 358 -10.89 7.74 -5.72
C VAL A 358 -10.66 7.70 -4.20
N SER A 359 -9.86 8.64 -3.71
CA SER A 359 -9.64 8.89 -2.29
C SER A 359 -9.08 10.30 -2.09
N GLY A 360 -9.38 10.92 -0.96
CA GLY A 360 -8.70 12.11 -0.45
C GLY A 360 -7.54 11.82 0.48
N ASP A 361 -7.20 10.55 0.74
CA ASP A 361 -6.14 10.19 1.69
C ASP A 361 -4.74 10.47 1.12
N ALA A 362 -3.89 11.10 1.94
CA ALA A 362 -2.49 11.38 1.60
C ALA A 362 -1.61 10.11 1.62
N ASP A 363 -2.06 9.02 2.26
CA ASP A 363 -1.34 7.75 2.29
C ASP A 363 -1.18 7.12 0.90
N PHE A 364 -1.93 7.61 -0.11
CA PHE A 364 -1.79 7.21 -1.51
C PHE A 364 -0.76 8.00 -2.32
N VAL A 365 -0.16 9.07 -1.78
CA VAL A 365 0.88 9.83 -2.53
C VAL A 365 2.03 8.93 -3.01
N PRO A 366 2.56 7.97 -2.22
CA PRO A 366 3.55 7.01 -2.70
C PRO A 366 3.04 6.15 -3.86
N VAL A 367 1.77 5.72 -3.84
CA VAL A 367 1.16 4.92 -4.91
C VAL A 367 1.13 5.71 -6.21
N VAL A 368 0.65 6.96 -6.14
CA VAL A 368 0.56 7.87 -7.28
C VAL A 368 1.95 8.11 -7.90
N ARG A 369 2.97 8.38 -7.06
CA ARG A 369 4.38 8.51 -7.51
C ARG A 369 4.87 7.25 -8.21
N LYS A 370 4.62 6.06 -7.64
CA LYS A 370 5.05 4.80 -8.23
C LYS A 370 4.36 4.53 -9.55
N LEU A 371 3.04 4.71 -9.63
CA LEU A 371 2.27 4.50 -10.85
C LEU A 371 2.76 5.39 -12.00
N SER A 372 3.10 6.65 -11.74
CA SER A 372 3.70 7.49 -12.78
C SER A 372 5.14 7.15 -13.11
N ALA A 373 5.94 6.68 -12.15
CA ALA A 373 7.26 6.11 -12.47
C ALA A 373 7.13 4.87 -13.38
N LEU A 374 6.03 4.12 -13.27
CA LEU A 374 5.65 3.03 -14.18
C LEU A 374 4.99 3.52 -15.49
N GLN A 375 5.06 4.83 -15.78
CA GLN A 375 4.50 5.47 -16.97
C GLN A 375 3.00 5.21 -17.18
N LYS A 376 2.25 5.09 -16.07
CA LYS A 376 0.78 5.05 -16.10
C LYS A 376 0.21 6.45 -16.00
N GLN A 377 -0.90 6.69 -16.69
CA GLN A 377 -1.69 7.89 -16.46
C GLN A 377 -2.42 7.73 -15.13
N VAL A 378 -2.28 8.68 -14.23
CA VAL A 378 -2.93 8.63 -12.91
C VAL A 378 -3.89 9.80 -12.77
N GLU A 379 -5.14 9.50 -12.45
CA GLU A 379 -6.13 10.49 -12.04
C GLU A 379 -6.49 10.25 -10.59
N VAL A 380 -6.50 11.32 -9.79
CA VAL A 380 -6.93 11.25 -8.38
C VAL A 380 -8.21 12.03 -8.23
N TRP A 381 -9.28 11.37 -7.81
CA TRP A 381 -10.60 11.96 -7.63
C TRP A 381 -10.91 12.07 -6.14
N SER A 382 -11.15 13.30 -5.65
CA SER A 382 -11.42 13.54 -4.23
C SER A 382 -12.39 14.70 -4.02
N PHE A 383 -13.19 14.64 -2.96
CA PHE A 383 -14.03 15.77 -2.52
C PHE A 383 -13.26 16.90 -1.84
N VAL A 384 -12.02 16.63 -1.41
CA VAL A 384 -11.12 17.63 -0.85
C VAL A 384 -10.06 17.91 -1.89
N LYS A 385 -9.58 19.16 -1.97
CA LYS A 385 -8.43 19.48 -2.81
C LYS A 385 -7.28 18.55 -2.42
N PRO A 386 -6.81 17.65 -3.31
CA PRO A 386 -5.81 16.67 -2.94
C PRO A 386 -4.52 17.39 -2.53
N ILE A 387 -3.81 16.82 -1.55
CA ILE A 387 -2.57 17.38 -0.97
C ILE A 387 -1.40 17.31 -1.98
N LEU A 388 -1.66 16.86 -3.21
CA LEU A 388 -0.70 16.64 -4.30
C LEU A 388 -0.10 17.92 -4.92
N ASN A 389 -0.15 19.09 -4.27
CA ASN A 389 0.44 20.34 -4.76
C ASN A 389 1.98 20.37 -4.66
N SER A 390 2.65 19.26 -5.01
CA SER A 390 4.08 19.28 -5.28
C SER A 390 4.27 19.73 -6.73
N PRO A 391 5.09 20.77 -7.01
CA PRO A 391 5.37 21.25 -8.36
C PRO A 391 6.12 20.23 -9.25
N LEU A 392 6.44 19.04 -8.72
CA LEU A 392 7.33 18.06 -9.35
C LEU A 392 6.60 16.91 -10.08
N SER A 393 5.29 16.96 -10.30
CA SER A 393 4.65 15.90 -11.10
C SER A 393 3.37 16.32 -11.84
N PRO A 394 3.22 15.94 -13.12
CA PRO A 394 2.06 16.27 -13.97
C PRO A 394 0.84 15.37 -13.70
N PHE A 395 0.45 15.17 -12.43
CA PHE A 395 -0.76 14.40 -12.13
C PHE A 395 -2.01 15.25 -12.35
N LEU A 396 -3.06 14.64 -12.91
CA LEU A 396 -4.38 15.25 -12.96
C LEU A 396 -5.11 14.98 -11.64
N ALA A 397 -5.01 15.93 -10.73
CA ALA A 397 -5.86 16.01 -9.56
C ALA A 397 -7.24 16.55 -9.96
N TYR A 398 -8.28 15.73 -9.78
CA TYR A 398 -9.67 16.14 -9.97
C TYR A 398 -10.33 16.34 -8.62
N GLU A 399 -10.66 17.60 -8.32
CA GLU A 399 -11.56 17.89 -7.22
C GLU A 399 -13.00 17.61 -7.68
N LEU A 400 -13.65 16.64 -7.02
CA LEU A 400 -15.08 16.35 -7.13
C LEU A 400 -15.86 17.51 -6.48
N SER A 401 -15.81 18.70 -7.09
CA SER A 401 -16.41 19.93 -6.59
C SER A 401 -17.72 20.25 -7.30
N LYS A 402 -18.35 21.38 -6.94
CA LYS A 402 -19.57 21.91 -7.59
C LYS A 402 -19.46 22.07 -9.12
N SER A 403 -18.25 22.10 -9.68
CA SER A 403 -18.01 22.18 -11.13
C SER A 403 -18.09 20.84 -11.86
N ASP A 404 -18.15 19.71 -11.16
CA ASP A 404 -18.50 18.39 -11.72
C ASP A 404 -20.01 18.29 -11.99
N ARG A 405 -20.50 19.32 -12.68
CA ARG A 405 -21.84 19.48 -13.20
C ARG A 405 -22.32 18.24 -13.95
N GLU A 406 -21.47 17.36 -14.46
CA GLU A 406 -21.95 16.14 -15.12
C GLU A 406 -22.36 15.01 -14.16
N ILE A 407 -21.58 14.71 -13.11
CA ILE A 407 -22.02 13.78 -12.06
C ILE A 407 -23.24 14.39 -11.36
N PHE A 408 -23.20 15.69 -11.11
CA PHE A 408 -24.17 16.36 -10.25
C PHE A 408 -25.40 16.95 -10.94
N ASN A 409 -25.36 17.27 -12.24
CA ASN A 409 -26.54 17.71 -13.02
C ASN A 409 -27.28 16.54 -13.67
N SER A 410 -26.62 15.39 -13.86
CA SER A 410 -27.36 14.17 -14.19
C SER A 410 -28.20 13.70 -13.00
N LEU A 411 -27.89 14.13 -11.76
CA LEU A 411 -28.67 13.85 -10.54
C LEU A 411 -29.96 14.68 -10.48
N LYS A 412 -30.65 14.84 -11.63
CA LYS A 412 -31.98 15.47 -11.64
C LYS A 412 -32.87 14.69 -10.68
N PRO A 413 -33.62 15.36 -9.78
CA PRO A 413 -34.67 14.71 -9.02
C PRO A 413 -35.59 13.94 -9.96
N LEU A 414 -35.98 12.74 -9.55
CA LEU A 414 -36.98 11.87 -10.19
C LEU A 414 -38.39 12.48 -10.12
N GLU A 415 -38.54 13.77 -10.44
CA GLU A 415 -39.81 14.50 -10.36
C GLU A 415 -40.46 14.74 -11.74
N LYS A 416 -39.98 14.09 -12.82
CA LYS A 416 -40.61 14.18 -14.16
C LYS A 416 -40.68 12.87 -14.96
N ILE A 417 -40.93 11.74 -14.29
CA ILE A 417 -41.38 10.50 -14.96
C ILE A 417 -42.71 10.01 -14.34
N ILE A 418 -43.59 10.97 -14.02
CA ILE A 418 -45.03 10.74 -13.93
C ILE A 418 -45.66 11.91 -14.68
N ASN A 419 -45.96 11.65 -15.95
CA ASN A 419 -47.07 12.24 -16.71
C ASN A 419 -47.48 11.20 -17.75
#